data_AF-A0A6J1NCZ3-F1
#
_entry.id   AF-A0A6J1NCZ3-F1
#
_cell.length_a   1.000
_cell.length_b   1.000
_cell.length_c   1.000
_cell.angle_alpha   90.00
_cell.angle_beta   90.00
_cell.angle_gamma   90.00
#
_symmetry.space_group_name_H-M   'P 1'
#
loop_
_entity.id
_entity.type
_entity.pdbx_description
1 polymer ?
#
loop_
_entity_poly.entity_id
_entity_poly.type
_entity_poly.pdbx_seq_one_letter_code
_entity_poly.pdbx_strand_id
1 'polypeptide(L)'
;MHQYVPQNQSSPDSDQSNQANGQIQQNHQALRQQAQEQNQIQQSQLQQQLQQQQQNLQQALQHQTQNLQQTLQHQQQTLQQMLQQQQQQQQQNNSQQAIQLQVSQAQAQAIVQAQAALQQQVAQTLQQQQQSLQEQLQATQQQQIQAALQRQSATLQELQQQAQQQALLSQATNKGRMPRAKPYNKPRGRMTAYAFFVQTCREEHKKKHPEENVVFAAFSKKCAERWNTMSEKEKQRFHQMAEQDKKRYDLEMQNYVPPKDVKVRGRKRQQHKDPNAPKRSLSAFFWFCNDERSKVKANNPEYTMGDIAKELGRRWAAAVPETKYKYESLSEQDKARYDREMTAYKKDPLALVQQQQQHKADTDEELVEYEVDEQYK
;
A
#
# COMPACT_ATOMS: atom_id res chain seq x y z
N MET A 1 -20.51 32.58 -179.59
CA MET A 1 -20.98 33.39 -180.74
C MET A 1 -21.59 34.67 -180.22
N HIS A 2 -21.12 35.81 -180.75
CA HIS A 2 -21.75 37.15 -180.78
C HIS A 2 -21.96 37.92 -179.46
N GLN A 3 -20.88 38.58 -179.03
CA GLN A 3 -20.69 40.04 -179.08
C GLN A 3 -21.96 40.93 -179.03
N TYR A 4 -22.01 41.87 -178.07
CA TYR A 4 -22.39 43.26 -178.34
C TYR A 4 -21.99 44.17 -177.16
N VAL A 5 -21.19 45.20 -177.45
CA VAL A 5 -20.99 46.38 -176.61
C VAL A 5 -21.99 47.44 -177.08
N PRO A 6 -22.53 48.27 -176.18
CA PRO A 6 -22.50 49.69 -176.47
C PRO A 6 -22.13 50.58 -175.28
N GLN A 7 -21.73 51.78 -175.67
CA GLN A 7 -21.06 52.86 -174.95
C GLN A 7 -22.04 53.77 -174.18
N ASN A 8 -21.50 54.40 -173.12
CA ASN A 8 -21.76 55.76 -172.64
C ASN A 8 -23.11 56.11 -171.98
N GLN A 9 -23.10 56.41 -170.67
CA GLN A 9 -23.12 57.80 -170.16
C GLN A 9 -23.10 57.84 -168.63
N SER A 10 -22.30 58.75 -168.10
CA SER A 10 -22.02 59.02 -166.69
C SER A 10 -23.24 59.59 -165.94
N SER A 11 -23.49 59.13 -164.71
CA SER A 11 -24.25 59.86 -163.69
C SER A 11 -23.65 59.55 -162.31
N PRO A 12 -23.15 60.55 -161.56
CA PRO A 12 -22.55 60.33 -160.26
C PRO A 12 -23.56 60.64 -159.16
N ASP A 13 -24.36 59.67 -158.70
CA ASP A 13 -25.18 59.89 -157.48
C ASP A 13 -25.71 58.63 -156.75
N SER A 14 -25.12 57.45 -156.96
CA SER A 14 -25.61 56.18 -156.37
C SER A 14 -24.57 55.40 -155.54
N ASP A 15 -23.47 56.04 -155.14
CA ASP A 15 -22.48 55.43 -154.25
C ASP A 15 -22.76 55.68 -152.76
N GLN A 16 -23.64 56.62 -152.40
CA GLN A 16 -23.94 56.91 -150.99
C GLN A 16 -24.99 55.98 -150.35
N SER A 17 -25.94 55.42 -151.11
CA SER A 17 -27.05 54.62 -150.57
C SER A 17 -26.69 53.16 -150.26
N ASN A 18 -25.81 52.54 -151.05
CA ASN A 18 -25.26 51.21 -150.77
C ASN A 18 -24.20 51.24 -149.66
N GLN A 19 -23.45 52.35 -149.52
CA GLN A 19 -22.64 52.59 -148.32
C GLN A 19 -23.52 52.73 -147.08
N ALA A 20 -24.62 53.48 -147.15
CA ALA A 20 -25.52 53.70 -146.01
C ALA A 20 -26.18 52.40 -145.48
N ASN A 21 -26.63 51.50 -146.36
CA ASN A 21 -27.24 50.23 -145.94
C ASN A 21 -26.22 49.24 -145.34
N GLY A 22 -25.00 49.19 -145.89
CA GLY A 22 -23.88 48.43 -145.29
C GLY A 22 -23.50 48.97 -143.91
N GLN A 23 -23.53 50.30 -143.74
CA GLN A 23 -23.31 50.97 -142.46
C GLN A 23 -24.37 50.60 -141.41
N ILE A 24 -25.64 50.47 -141.80
CA ILE A 24 -26.74 50.12 -140.87
C ILE A 24 -26.62 48.66 -140.41
N GLN A 25 -26.32 47.74 -141.31
CA GLN A 25 -26.17 46.33 -140.96
C GLN A 25 -24.92 46.09 -140.09
N GLN A 26 -23.82 46.78 -140.39
CA GLN A 26 -22.64 46.82 -139.54
C GLN A 26 -22.95 47.44 -138.17
N ASN A 27 -23.71 48.54 -138.11
CA ASN A 27 -24.15 49.15 -136.86
C ASN A 27 -25.03 48.21 -136.03
N HIS A 28 -25.99 47.49 -136.63
CA HIS A 28 -26.84 46.54 -135.90
C HIS A 28 -26.06 45.33 -135.39
N GLN A 29 -25.11 44.83 -136.19
CA GLN A 29 -24.23 43.73 -135.81
C GLN A 29 -23.25 44.17 -134.70
N ALA A 30 -22.72 45.38 -134.78
CA ALA A 30 -21.92 46.01 -133.72
C ALA A 30 -22.73 46.19 -132.44
N LEU A 31 -24.00 46.62 -132.52
CA LEU A 31 -24.86 46.77 -131.34
C LEU A 31 -25.17 45.42 -130.66
N ARG A 32 -25.37 44.35 -131.45
CA ARG A 32 -25.54 42.99 -130.91
C ARG A 32 -24.28 42.45 -130.27
N GLN A 33 -23.12 42.67 -130.90
CA GLN A 33 -21.82 42.31 -130.30
C GLN A 33 -21.60 43.07 -129.01
N GLN A 34 -21.88 44.37 -128.98
CA GLN A 34 -21.79 45.19 -127.78
C GLN A 34 -22.74 44.68 -126.68
N ALA A 35 -23.97 44.31 -127.01
CA ALA A 35 -24.92 43.73 -126.05
C ALA A 35 -24.46 42.35 -125.54
N GLN A 36 -23.87 41.51 -126.39
CA GLN A 36 -23.30 40.21 -126.01
C GLN A 36 -22.07 40.37 -125.11
N GLU A 37 -21.19 41.32 -125.43
CA GLU A 37 -20.05 41.70 -124.60
C GLU A 37 -20.51 42.24 -123.25
N GLN A 38 -21.51 43.12 -123.23
CA GLN A 38 -22.10 43.62 -121.97
C GLN A 38 -22.68 42.48 -121.13
N ASN A 39 -23.37 41.51 -121.77
CA ASN A 39 -23.91 40.35 -121.06
C ASN A 39 -22.79 39.44 -120.51
N GLN A 40 -21.72 39.20 -121.29
CA GLN A 40 -20.54 38.46 -120.82
C GLN A 40 -19.82 39.18 -119.68
N ILE A 41 -19.65 40.50 -119.78
CA ILE A 41 -19.05 41.32 -118.72
C ILE A 41 -19.90 41.22 -117.46
N GLN A 42 -21.23 41.32 -117.57
CA GLN A 42 -22.13 41.22 -116.43
C GLN A 42 -22.11 39.82 -115.78
N GLN A 43 -22.09 38.75 -116.59
CA GLN A 43 -21.93 37.38 -116.07
C GLN A 43 -20.58 37.18 -115.39
N SER A 44 -19.49 37.67 -115.98
CA SER A 44 -18.14 37.62 -115.41
C SER A 44 -18.06 38.38 -114.08
N GLN A 45 -18.65 39.57 -114.00
CA GLN A 45 -18.74 40.35 -112.76
C GLN A 45 -19.53 39.61 -111.67
N LEU A 46 -20.69 39.03 -112.02
CA LEU A 46 -21.49 38.26 -111.06
C LEU A 46 -20.74 37.01 -110.57
N GLN A 47 -20.03 36.33 -111.47
CA GLN A 47 -19.23 35.15 -111.13
C GLN A 47 -18.03 35.53 -110.24
N GLN A 48 -17.37 36.65 -110.52
CA GLN A 48 -16.30 37.19 -109.69
C GLN A 48 -16.83 37.60 -108.30
N GLN A 49 -18.01 38.22 -108.23
CA GLN A 49 -18.65 38.59 -106.97
C GLN A 49 -19.03 37.37 -106.14
N LEU A 50 -19.60 36.32 -106.76
CA LEU A 50 -19.90 35.05 -106.08
C LEU A 50 -18.63 34.37 -105.58
N GLN A 51 -17.57 34.34 -106.39
CA GLN A 51 -16.30 33.74 -106.02
C GLN A 51 -15.65 34.49 -104.86
N GLN A 52 -15.71 35.83 -104.86
CA GLN A 52 -15.24 36.65 -103.77
C GLN A 52 -16.07 36.44 -102.49
N GLN A 53 -17.40 36.31 -102.62
CA GLN A 53 -18.27 36.00 -101.48
C GLN A 53 -17.94 34.62 -100.88
N GLN A 54 -17.71 33.60 -101.72
CA GLN A 54 -17.29 32.27 -101.26
C GLN A 54 -15.93 32.33 -100.55
N GLN A 55 -14.94 33.04 -101.11
CA GLN A 55 -13.64 33.22 -100.46
C GLN A 55 -13.77 33.92 -99.11
N ASN A 56 -14.56 35.00 -99.02
CA ASN A 56 -14.80 35.71 -97.77
C ASN A 56 -15.46 34.82 -96.72
N LEU A 57 -16.47 34.02 -97.11
CA LEU A 57 -17.13 33.08 -96.21
C LEU A 57 -16.17 31.99 -95.72
N GLN A 58 -15.32 31.48 -96.61
CA GLN A 58 -14.34 30.45 -96.27
C GLN A 58 -13.27 30.99 -95.32
N GLN A 59 -12.79 32.23 -95.53
CA GLN A 59 -11.88 32.90 -94.60
C GLN A 59 -12.56 33.14 -93.24
N ALA A 60 -13.82 33.59 -93.22
CA ALA A 60 -14.56 33.78 -91.97
C ALA A 60 -14.71 32.48 -91.17
N LEU A 61 -15.04 31.37 -91.84
CA LEU A 61 -15.10 30.04 -91.22
C LEU A 61 -13.74 29.56 -90.71
N GLN A 62 -12.67 29.79 -91.48
CA GLN A 62 -11.31 29.45 -91.05
C GLN A 62 -10.90 30.24 -89.80
N HIS A 63 -11.14 31.55 -89.79
CA HIS A 63 -10.89 32.40 -88.62
C HIS A 63 -11.72 31.97 -87.41
N GLN A 64 -13.01 31.68 -87.60
CA GLN A 64 -13.88 31.20 -86.53
C GLN A 64 -13.37 29.86 -85.96
N THR A 65 -12.96 28.94 -86.83
CA THR A 65 -12.41 27.63 -86.43
C THR A 65 -11.10 27.80 -85.66
N GLN A 66 -10.19 28.66 -86.15
CA GLN A 66 -8.94 28.96 -85.45
C GLN A 66 -9.19 29.57 -84.07
N ASN A 67 -10.15 30.50 -83.94
CA ASN A 67 -10.48 31.13 -82.67
C ASN A 67 -11.06 30.12 -81.67
N LEU A 68 -11.97 29.25 -82.12
CA LEU A 68 -12.48 28.13 -81.32
C LEU A 68 -11.35 27.19 -80.86
N GLN A 69 -10.42 26.86 -81.75
CA GLN A 69 -9.30 25.98 -81.45
C GLN A 69 -8.33 26.60 -80.43
N GLN A 70 -8.03 27.90 -80.57
CA GLN A 70 -7.23 28.66 -79.60
C GLN A 70 -7.93 28.73 -78.24
N THR A 71 -9.25 28.99 -78.23
CA THR A 71 -10.04 29.03 -76.98
C THR A 71 -10.03 27.67 -76.27
N LEU A 72 -10.18 26.57 -77.02
CA LEU A 72 -10.14 25.22 -76.46
C LEU A 72 -8.74 24.89 -75.90
N GLN A 73 -7.68 25.25 -76.62
CA GLN A 73 -6.30 25.06 -76.14
C GLN A 73 -6.04 25.88 -74.87
N HIS A 74 -6.50 27.12 -74.83
CA HIS A 74 -6.37 27.96 -73.63
C HIS A 74 -7.11 27.33 -72.45
N GLN A 75 -8.37 26.90 -72.62
CA GLN A 75 -9.12 26.21 -71.56
C GLN A 75 -8.41 24.94 -71.07
N GLN A 76 -7.84 24.13 -71.97
CA GLN A 76 -7.06 22.95 -71.58
C GLN A 76 -5.84 23.33 -70.75
N GLN A 77 -5.09 24.35 -71.17
CA GLN A 77 -3.93 24.84 -70.42
C GLN A 77 -4.32 25.37 -69.04
N THR A 78 -5.42 26.12 -68.93
CA THR A 78 -5.93 26.62 -67.64
C THR A 78 -6.33 25.47 -66.72
N LEU A 79 -7.05 24.47 -67.23
CA LEU A 79 -7.42 23.28 -66.46
C LEU A 79 -6.18 22.50 -65.99
N GLN A 80 -5.17 22.36 -66.86
CA GLN A 80 -3.93 21.67 -66.53
C GLN A 80 -3.14 22.42 -65.45
N GLN A 81 -3.07 23.76 -65.52
CA GLN A 81 -2.49 24.59 -64.47
C GLN A 81 -3.24 24.46 -63.15
N MET A 82 -4.58 24.51 -63.16
CA MET A 82 -5.37 24.33 -61.94
C MET A 82 -5.13 22.95 -61.30
N LEU A 83 -5.10 21.88 -62.10
CA LEU A 83 -4.84 20.54 -61.59
C LEU A 83 -3.44 20.42 -60.99
N GLN A 84 -2.43 21.00 -61.65
CA GLN A 84 -1.06 21.01 -61.15
C GLN A 84 -0.93 21.81 -59.84
N GLN A 85 -1.59 22.97 -59.75
CA GLN A 85 -1.65 23.76 -58.53
C GLN A 85 -2.33 23.00 -57.39
N GLN A 86 -3.44 22.31 -57.67
CA GLN A 86 -4.13 21.48 -56.69
C GLN A 86 -3.23 20.34 -56.19
N GLN A 87 -2.51 19.65 -57.06
CA GLN A 87 -1.56 18.60 -56.67
C GLN A 87 -0.42 19.16 -55.80
N GLN A 88 0.15 20.31 -56.16
CA GLN A 88 1.18 20.95 -55.34
C GLN A 88 0.65 21.32 -53.95
N GLN A 89 -0.55 21.90 -53.88
CA GLN A 89 -1.16 22.26 -52.61
C GLN A 89 -1.45 21.02 -51.75
N GLN A 90 -1.90 19.92 -52.36
CA GLN A 90 -2.11 18.66 -51.65
C GLN A 90 -0.79 18.05 -51.14
N GLN A 91 0.28 18.10 -51.93
CA GLN A 91 1.61 17.67 -51.51
C GLN A 91 2.15 18.53 -50.35
N GLN A 92 1.95 19.85 -50.40
CA GLN A 92 2.33 20.76 -49.33
C GLN A 92 1.53 20.49 -48.05
N ASN A 93 0.22 20.25 -48.14
CA ASN A 93 -0.60 19.92 -46.99
C ASN A 93 -0.17 18.59 -46.37
N ASN A 94 0.06 17.56 -47.19
CA ASN A 94 0.52 16.25 -46.71
C ASN A 94 1.92 16.33 -46.07
N SER A 95 2.84 17.11 -46.64
CA SER A 95 4.18 17.29 -46.07
C SER A 95 4.14 18.08 -44.76
N GLN A 96 3.32 19.13 -44.67
CA GLN A 96 3.10 19.86 -43.42
C GLN A 96 2.49 18.95 -42.34
N GLN A 97 1.49 18.14 -42.68
CA GLN A 97 0.91 17.16 -41.74
C GLN A 97 1.94 16.12 -41.28
N ALA A 98 2.79 15.63 -42.18
CA ALA A 98 3.85 14.69 -41.84
C ALA A 98 4.89 15.31 -40.90
N ILE A 99 5.31 16.55 -41.15
CA ILE A 99 6.23 17.29 -40.26
C ILE A 99 5.57 17.52 -38.91
N GLN A 100 4.31 17.94 -38.86
CA GLN A 100 3.58 18.16 -37.61
C GLN A 100 3.48 16.87 -36.79
N LEU A 101 3.18 15.75 -37.42
CA LEU A 101 3.15 14.44 -36.77
C LEU A 101 4.52 14.06 -36.23
N GLN A 102 5.59 14.26 -37.00
CA GLN A 102 6.95 13.96 -36.60
C GLN A 102 7.40 14.81 -35.40
N VAL A 103 7.08 16.12 -35.40
CA VAL A 103 7.36 17.02 -34.28
C VAL A 103 6.57 16.59 -33.03
N SER A 104 5.29 16.26 -33.19
CA SER A 104 4.46 15.77 -32.07
C SER A 104 5.00 14.48 -31.46
N GLN A 105 5.40 13.52 -32.31
CA GLN A 105 6.03 12.27 -31.86
C GLN A 105 7.36 12.50 -31.15
N ALA A 106 8.23 13.38 -31.69
CA ALA A 106 9.51 13.72 -31.07
C ALA A 106 9.31 14.40 -29.70
N GLN A 107 8.33 15.31 -29.58
CA GLN A 107 7.97 15.92 -28.30
C GLN A 107 7.46 14.88 -27.30
N ALA A 108 6.59 13.96 -27.71
CA ALA A 108 6.09 12.89 -26.85
C ALA A 108 7.23 11.98 -26.36
N GLN A 109 8.15 11.59 -27.24
CA GLN A 109 9.33 10.80 -26.88
C GLN A 109 10.24 11.54 -25.90
N ALA A 110 10.48 12.84 -26.11
CA ALA A 110 11.28 13.66 -25.19
C ALA A 110 10.65 13.75 -23.80
N ILE A 111 9.32 13.89 -23.71
CA ILE A 111 8.59 13.89 -22.43
C ILE A 111 8.76 12.54 -21.72
N VAL A 112 8.58 11.43 -22.42
CA VAL A 112 8.73 10.09 -21.85
C VAL A 112 10.16 9.86 -21.36
N GLN A 113 11.17 10.26 -22.13
CA GLN A 113 12.58 10.17 -21.72
C GLN A 113 12.88 11.03 -20.49
N ALA A 114 12.38 12.27 -20.46
CA ALA A 114 12.55 13.16 -19.30
C ALA A 114 11.90 12.59 -18.03
N GLN A 115 10.69 12.03 -18.16
CA GLN A 115 10.00 11.35 -17.05
C GLN A 115 10.78 10.12 -16.56
N ALA A 116 11.31 9.30 -17.47
CA ALA A 116 12.12 8.14 -17.12
C ALA A 116 13.41 8.54 -16.39
N ALA A 117 14.10 9.58 -16.87
CA ALA A 117 15.30 10.12 -16.21
C ALA A 117 14.99 10.63 -14.80
N LEU A 118 13.87 11.36 -14.62
CA LEU A 118 13.44 11.84 -13.31
C LEU A 118 13.12 10.68 -12.35
N GLN A 119 12.41 9.65 -12.83
CA GLN A 119 12.13 8.45 -12.05
C GLN A 119 13.42 7.74 -11.60
N GLN A 120 14.41 7.62 -12.50
CA GLN A 120 15.70 7.03 -12.15
C GLN A 120 16.43 7.87 -11.09
N GLN A 121 16.43 9.19 -11.21
CA GLN A 121 17.06 10.08 -10.22
C GLN A 121 16.41 9.96 -8.84
N VAL A 122 15.07 9.91 -8.78
CA VAL A 122 14.33 9.69 -7.53
C VAL A 122 14.68 8.32 -6.92
N ALA A 123 14.70 7.26 -7.73
CA ALA A 123 15.04 5.92 -7.26
C ALA A 123 16.47 5.85 -6.70
N GLN A 124 17.45 6.45 -7.39
CA GLN A 124 18.83 6.51 -6.93
C GLN A 124 18.97 7.29 -5.62
N THR A 125 18.28 8.43 -5.50
CA THR A 125 18.32 9.26 -4.29
C THR A 125 17.72 8.52 -3.09
N LEU A 126 16.60 7.82 -3.31
CA LEU A 126 15.96 7.00 -2.27
C LEU A 126 16.87 5.84 -1.83
N GLN A 127 17.53 5.18 -2.79
CA GLN A 127 18.46 4.10 -2.49
C GLN A 127 19.68 4.60 -1.70
N GLN A 128 20.24 5.76 -2.05
CA GLN A 128 21.34 6.38 -1.30
C GLN A 128 20.92 6.76 0.13
N GLN A 129 19.72 7.33 0.31
CA GLN A 129 19.19 7.62 1.64
C GLN A 129 18.99 6.35 2.47
N GLN A 130 18.51 5.27 1.86
CA GLN A 130 18.33 4.01 2.56
C GLN A 130 19.66 3.40 2.99
N GLN A 131 20.67 3.43 2.13
CA GLN A 131 22.02 2.95 2.44
C GLN A 131 22.67 3.78 3.55
N SER A 132 22.61 5.11 3.48
CA SER A 132 23.21 5.97 4.52
C SER A 132 22.52 5.80 5.88
N LEU A 133 21.19 5.63 5.89
CA LEU A 133 20.45 5.34 7.12
C LEU A 133 20.86 3.98 7.72
N GLN A 134 21.06 2.97 6.86
CA GLN A 134 21.49 1.64 7.28
C GLN A 134 22.91 1.65 7.86
N GLU A 135 23.85 2.37 7.22
CA GLU A 135 25.20 2.57 7.75
C GLU A 135 25.19 3.31 9.08
N GLN A 136 24.38 4.37 9.22
CA GLN A 136 24.27 5.12 10.46
C GLN A 136 23.72 4.25 11.60
N LEU A 137 22.71 3.41 11.32
CA LEU A 137 22.17 2.43 12.27
C LEU A 137 23.25 1.43 12.70
N GLN A 138 24.01 0.88 11.76
CA GLN A 138 25.07 -0.08 12.04
C GLN A 138 26.22 0.54 12.83
N ALA A 139 26.64 1.76 12.48
CA ALA A 139 27.65 2.51 13.20
C ALA A 139 27.21 2.80 14.64
N THR A 140 25.96 3.24 14.83
CA THR A 140 25.38 3.50 16.16
C THR A 140 25.37 2.22 17.00
N GLN A 141 24.96 1.09 16.41
CA GLN A 141 24.95 -0.20 17.10
C GLN A 141 26.36 -0.65 17.49
N GLN A 142 27.35 -0.54 16.60
CA GLN A 142 28.75 -0.85 16.93
C GLN A 142 29.29 0.05 18.05
N GLN A 143 28.98 1.35 18.01
CA GLN A 143 29.41 2.29 19.02
C GLN A 143 28.81 1.96 20.40
N GLN A 144 27.54 1.55 20.45
CA GLN A 144 26.89 1.06 21.68
C GLN A 144 27.55 -0.21 22.20
N ILE A 145 27.86 -1.18 21.33
CA ILE A 145 28.56 -2.42 21.70
C ILE A 145 29.95 -2.12 22.26
N GLN A 146 30.73 -1.26 21.59
CA GLN A 146 32.06 -0.86 22.05
C GLN A 146 31.98 -0.13 23.40
N ALA A 147 31.03 0.79 23.58
CA ALA A 147 30.83 1.48 24.84
C ALA A 147 30.44 0.50 25.97
N ALA A 148 29.61 -0.51 25.69
CA ALA A 148 29.27 -1.55 26.65
C ALA A 148 30.48 -2.42 27.03
N LEU A 149 31.31 -2.79 26.05
CA LEU A 149 32.55 -3.54 26.28
C LEU A 149 33.56 -2.74 27.11
N GLN A 150 33.75 -1.45 26.81
CA GLN A 150 34.62 -0.57 27.59
C GLN A 150 34.13 -0.40 29.04
N ARG A 151 32.81 -0.30 29.25
CA ARG A 151 32.25 -0.29 30.60
C ARG A 151 32.54 -1.60 31.33
N GLN A 152 32.37 -2.75 30.68
CA GLN A 152 32.68 -4.05 31.28
C GLN A 152 34.18 -4.19 31.60
N SER A 153 35.07 -3.79 30.69
CA SER A 153 36.52 -3.86 30.93
C SER A 153 36.95 -2.94 32.07
N ALA A 154 36.43 -1.72 32.13
CA ALA A 154 36.68 -0.81 33.26
C ALA A 154 36.21 -1.41 34.59
N THR A 155 35.01 -2.02 34.60
CA THR A 155 34.47 -2.69 35.79
C THR A 155 35.36 -3.86 36.23
N LEU A 156 35.85 -4.67 35.29
CA LEU A 156 36.76 -5.78 35.56
C LEU A 156 38.11 -5.28 36.10
N GLN A 157 38.62 -4.18 35.56
CA GLN A 157 39.88 -3.57 36.01
C GLN A 157 39.75 -3.03 37.43
N GLU A 158 38.64 -2.36 37.74
CA GLU A 158 38.30 -1.92 39.11
C GLU A 158 38.20 -3.11 40.07
N LEU A 159 37.55 -4.20 39.65
CA LEU A 159 37.42 -5.41 40.46
C LEU A 159 38.78 -6.06 40.72
N GLN A 160 39.66 -6.08 39.70
CA GLN A 160 41.01 -6.62 39.81
C GLN A 160 41.88 -5.75 40.72
N GLN A 161 41.73 -4.43 40.67
CA GLN A 161 42.42 -3.49 41.55
C GLN A 161 41.91 -3.59 42.99
N GLN A 162 40.60 -3.74 43.20
CA GLN A 162 40.02 -4.08 44.51
C GLN A 162 40.49 -5.44 45.02
N ALA A 163 40.61 -6.45 44.14
CA ALA A 163 41.12 -7.76 44.50
C ALA A 163 42.60 -7.72 44.87
N GLN A 164 43.43 -6.92 44.18
CA GLN A 164 44.83 -6.68 44.54
C GLN A 164 44.94 -5.91 45.86
N GLN A 165 44.09 -4.92 46.09
CA GLN A 165 44.03 -4.18 47.36
C GLN A 165 43.56 -5.09 48.51
N GLN A 166 42.56 -5.95 48.25
CA GLN A 166 42.15 -7.01 49.17
C GLN A 166 43.24 -8.07 49.34
N ALA A 167 44.06 -8.37 48.33
CA ALA A 167 45.17 -9.31 48.42
C ALA A 167 46.32 -8.77 49.26
N LEU A 168 46.63 -7.47 49.12
CA LEU A 168 47.51 -6.71 50.01
C LEU A 168 46.97 -6.67 51.45
N LEU A 169 45.66 -6.50 51.62
CA LEU A 169 45.00 -6.61 52.93
C LEU A 169 44.91 -8.06 53.43
N SER A 170 44.86 -9.06 52.56
CA SER A 170 44.73 -10.49 52.92
C SER A 170 46.06 -11.20 53.12
N GLN A 171 47.20 -10.57 52.80
CA GLN A 171 48.47 -10.95 53.44
C GLN A 171 48.42 -10.75 54.97
N ALA A 172 47.39 -10.05 55.49
CA ALA A 172 47.07 -10.01 56.91
C ALA A 172 45.94 -10.98 57.35
N THR A 173 45.18 -11.63 56.48
CA THR A 173 44.14 -12.60 56.91
C THR A 173 43.82 -13.66 55.85
N ASN A 174 44.11 -14.92 56.19
CA ASN A 174 43.93 -16.10 55.37
C ASN A 174 42.47 -16.64 55.42
N LYS A 175 42.08 -17.44 54.41
CA LYS A 175 40.95 -18.42 54.33
C LYS A 175 39.60 -18.04 53.67
N GLY A 176 39.38 -18.65 52.49
CA GLY A 176 38.23 -19.56 52.25
C GLY A 176 36.85 -18.98 51.89
N ARG A 177 36.51 -18.98 50.60
CA ARG A 177 35.11 -19.10 50.14
C ARG A 177 34.99 -20.04 48.93
N MET A 178 34.21 -21.11 49.09
CA MET A 178 33.85 -22.03 48.01
C MET A 178 32.73 -21.44 47.12
N PRO A 179 32.80 -21.59 45.78
CA PRO A 179 31.66 -21.32 44.92
C PRO A 179 30.72 -22.54 44.92
N ARG A 180 29.54 -22.40 45.51
CA ARG A 180 28.48 -23.41 45.41
C ARG A 180 27.74 -23.22 44.09
N ALA A 181 28.31 -23.74 43.00
CA ALA A 181 27.64 -23.80 41.70
C ALA A 181 26.35 -24.64 41.83
N LYS A 182 25.19 -24.04 41.56
CA LYS A 182 23.93 -24.78 41.43
C LYS A 182 23.84 -25.28 39.99
N PRO A 183 23.42 -26.54 39.75
CA PRO A 183 23.64 -27.26 38.48
C PRO A 183 22.83 -26.77 37.27
N TYR A 184 22.12 -25.65 37.39
CA TYR A 184 21.34 -25.08 36.32
C TYR A 184 21.42 -23.56 36.47
N ASN A 185 21.71 -22.85 35.36
CA ASN A 185 21.77 -21.39 35.23
C ASN A 185 20.41 -20.71 35.53
N LYS A 186 19.82 -21.03 36.68
CA LYS A 186 18.57 -20.47 37.15
C LYS A 186 18.86 -19.06 37.67
N PRO A 187 18.15 -18.04 37.15
CA PRO A 187 18.21 -16.67 37.65
C PRO A 187 18.13 -16.60 39.18
N ARG A 188 19.00 -15.80 39.79
CA ARG A 188 19.01 -15.58 41.24
C ARG A 188 17.70 -14.93 41.66
N GLY A 189 17.03 -15.50 42.66
CA GLY A 189 15.75 -15.00 43.16
C GLY A 189 15.78 -13.51 43.53
N ARG A 190 14.64 -12.83 43.35
CA ARG A 190 14.48 -11.42 43.68
C ARG A 190 14.76 -11.13 45.16
N MET A 191 15.49 -10.08 45.44
CA MET A 191 15.90 -9.68 46.78
C MET A 191 15.00 -8.55 47.27
N THR A 192 14.48 -8.72 48.49
CA THR A 192 13.57 -7.74 49.10
C THR A 192 14.33 -6.53 49.65
N ALA A 193 13.61 -5.44 49.93
CA ALA A 193 14.19 -4.23 50.52
C ALA A 193 14.91 -4.54 51.85
N TYR A 194 14.26 -5.33 52.71
CA TYR A 194 14.86 -5.80 53.95
C TYR A 194 16.11 -6.67 53.71
N ALA A 195 16.12 -7.52 52.68
CA ALA A 195 17.29 -8.33 52.37
C ALA A 195 18.50 -7.50 51.88
N PHE A 196 18.26 -6.44 51.08
CA PHE A 196 19.30 -5.45 50.77
C PHE A 196 19.80 -4.73 52.02
N PHE A 197 18.89 -4.34 52.91
CA PHE A 197 19.25 -3.71 54.17
C PHE A 197 20.11 -4.61 55.06
N VAL A 198 19.70 -5.86 55.29
CA VAL A 198 20.48 -6.83 56.08
C VAL A 198 21.85 -7.07 55.45
N GLN A 199 21.95 -7.08 54.12
CA GLN A 199 23.24 -7.17 53.44
C GLN A 199 24.12 -5.95 53.76
N THR A 200 23.58 -4.72 53.67
CA THR A 200 24.35 -3.52 54.03
C THR A 200 24.78 -3.51 55.50
N CYS A 201 23.90 -3.90 56.44
CA CYS A 201 24.27 -4.03 57.85
C CYS A 201 25.36 -5.08 58.07
N ARG A 202 25.34 -6.17 57.29
CA ARG A 202 26.35 -7.24 57.39
C ARG A 202 27.70 -6.77 56.88
N GLU A 203 27.73 -6.00 55.80
CA GLU A 203 28.92 -5.39 55.24
C GLU A 203 29.51 -4.32 56.17
N GLU A 204 28.65 -3.46 56.75
CA GLU A 204 29.06 -2.48 57.77
C GLU A 204 29.66 -3.15 59.00
N HIS A 205 29.02 -4.21 59.50
CA HIS A 205 29.52 -4.95 60.66
C HIS A 205 30.84 -5.64 60.35
N LYS A 206 30.98 -6.25 59.17
CA LYS A 206 32.24 -6.90 58.76
C LYS A 206 33.38 -5.89 58.60
N LYS A 207 33.08 -4.66 58.19
CA LYS A 207 34.07 -3.57 58.10
C LYS A 207 34.49 -3.04 59.47
N LYS A 208 33.54 -2.90 60.40
CA LYS A 208 33.78 -2.35 61.75
C LYS A 208 34.35 -3.38 62.72
N HIS A 209 34.02 -4.65 62.52
CA HIS A 209 34.47 -5.77 63.36
C HIS A 209 35.00 -6.92 62.47
N PRO A 210 36.18 -6.76 61.84
CA PRO A 210 36.72 -7.76 60.91
C PRO A 210 37.09 -9.10 61.57
N GLU A 211 37.51 -9.07 62.84
CA GLU A 211 37.97 -10.23 63.62
C GLU A 211 36.87 -10.85 64.53
N GLU A 212 35.73 -10.16 64.71
CA GLU A 212 34.66 -10.63 65.60
C GLU A 212 33.70 -11.59 64.88
N ASN A 213 33.58 -12.82 65.40
CA ASN A 213 32.65 -13.80 64.85
C ASN A 213 31.20 -13.42 65.17
N VAL A 214 30.49 -12.97 64.14
CA VAL A 214 29.10 -12.53 64.26
C VAL A 214 28.16 -13.71 64.58
N VAL A 215 27.60 -13.74 65.79
CA VAL A 215 26.55 -14.69 66.16
C VAL A 215 25.26 -14.34 65.39
N PHE A 216 24.92 -15.17 64.40
CA PHE A 216 23.85 -14.90 63.43
C PHE A 216 22.50 -14.57 64.07
N ALA A 217 22.13 -15.25 65.15
CA ALA A 217 20.87 -15.02 65.86
C ALA A 217 20.81 -13.62 66.51
N ALA A 218 21.89 -13.17 67.14
CA ALA A 218 21.97 -11.84 67.74
C ALA A 218 22.03 -10.74 66.68
N PHE A 219 22.78 -10.97 65.60
CA PHE A 219 22.87 -10.03 64.48
C PHE A 219 21.55 -9.87 63.73
N SER A 220 20.82 -10.95 63.49
CA SER A 220 19.51 -10.90 62.85
C SER A 220 18.49 -10.11 63.68
N LYS A 221 18.53 -10.23 65.02
CA LYS A 221 17.68 -9.43 65.92
C LYS A 221 18.02 -7.94 65.85
N LYS A 222 19.30 -7.58 65.93
CA LYS A 222 19.77 -6.19 65.79
C LYS A 222 19.39 -5.57 64.43
N CYS A 223 19.45 -6.34 63.34
CA CYS A 223 19.00 -5.87 62.04
C CYS A 223 17.48 -5.66 61.99
N ALA A 224 16.70 -6.56 62.57
CA ALA A 224 15.24 -6.42 62.60
C ALA A 224 14.81 -5.18 63.40
N GLU A 225 15.41 -4.95 64.58
CA GLU A 225 15.19 -3.76 65.39
C GLU A 225 15.55 -2.49 64.63
N ARG A 226 16.76 -2.44 64.05
CA ARG A 226 17.23 -1.29 63.26
C ARG A 226 16.32 -1.01 62.06
N TRP A 227 15.88 -2.04 61.33
CA TRP A 227 14.94 -1.88 60.23
C TRP A 227 13.61 -1.31 60.72
N ASN A 228 13.07 -1.78 61.84
CA ASN A 228 11.79 -1.28 62.34
C ASN A 228 11.89 0.17 62.83
N THR A 229 13.01 0.57 63.43
CA THR A 229 13.26 1.95 63.90
C THR A 229 13.66 2.93 62.80
N MET A 230 14.05 2.44 61.61
CA MET A 230 14.41 3.31 60.49
C MET A 230 13.19 4.03 59.91
N SER A 231 13.42 5.30 59.54
CA SER A 231 12.40 6.13 58.93
C SER A 231 12.02 5.64 57.52
N GLU A 232 10.79 5.92 57.09
CA GLU A 232 10.31 5.50 55.76
C GLU A 232 11.19 6.06 54.64
N LYS A 233 11.75 7.27 54.83
CA LYS A 233 12.66 7.91 53.88
C LYS A 233 13.98 7.13 53.71
N GLU A 234 14.49 6.52 54.78
CA GLU A 234 15.71 5.70 54.72
C GLU A 234 15.40 4.31 54.13
N LYS A 235 14.25 3.74 54.48
CA LYS A 235 13.74 2.50 53.88
C LYS A 235 13.48 2.66 52.39
N GLN A 236 13.06 3.83 51.94
CA GLN A 236 12.76 4.13 50.54
C GLN A 236 13.93 3.78 49.61
N ARG A 237 15.17 4.02 50.04
CA ARG A 237 16.37 3.65 49.27
C ARG A 237 16.44 2.14 49.04
N PHE A 238 16.12 1.34 50.05
CA PHE A 238 16.10 -0.12 49.96
C PHE A 238 14.90 -0.65 49.18
N HIS A 239 13.75 0.04 49.26
CA HIS A 239 12.59 -0.24 48.40
C HIS A 239 12.92 -0.02 46.93
N GLN A 240 13.59 1.08 46.58
CA GLN A 240 14.04 1.33 45.21
C GLN A 240 15.02 0.25 44.71
N MET A 241 15.98 -0.17 45.54
CA MET A 241 16.89 -1.27 45.20
C MET A 241 16.14 -2.59 44.97
N ALA A 242 15.14 -2.90 45.79
CA ALA A 242 14.31 -4.09 45.63
C ALA A 242 13.48 -4.06 44.34
N GLU A 243 12.94 -2.90 43.97
CA GLU A 243 12.20 -2.72 42.72
C GLU A 243 13.11 -2.89 41.49
N GLN A 244 14.35 -2.39 41.54
CA GLN A 244 15.33 -2.62 40.48
C GLN A 244 15.72 -4.11 40.39
N ASP A 245 15.93 -4.79 41.52
CA ASP A 245 16.25 -6.23 41.53
C ASP A 245 15.05 -7.08 41.07
N LYS A 246 13.82 -6.63 41.33
CA LYS A 246 12.61 -7.22 40.76
C LYS A 246 12.62 -7.14 39.24
N LYS A 247 12.91 -5.96 38.65
CA LYS A 247 13.02 -5.79 37.19
C LYS A 247 14.12 -6.69 36.59
N ARG A 248 15.29 -6.75 37.24
CA ARG A 248 16.39 -7.67 36.86
C ARG A 248 15.89 -9.11 36.83
N TYR A 249 15.27 -9.58 37.92
CA TYR A 249 14.78 -10.94 38.02
C TYR A 249 13.70 -11.26 36.99
N ASP A 250 12.77 -10.34 36.76
CA ASP A 250 11.69 -10.51 35.79
C ASP A 250 12.27 -10.64 34.35
N LEU A 251 13.27 -9.83 33.99
CA LEU A 251 13.99 -9.92 32.71
C LEU A 251 14.80 -11.21 32.57
N GLU A 252 15.56 -11.60 33.60
CA GLU A 252 16.33 -12.85 33.60
C GLU A 252 15.39 -14.07 33.50
N MET A 253 14.20 -14.01 34.11
CA MET A 253 13.22 -15.08 34.05
C MET A 253 12.55 -15.20 32.67
N GLN A 254 12.33 -14.09 31.95
CA GLN A 254 11.79 -14.12 30.58
C GLN A 254 12.70 -14.91 29.62
N ASN A 255 14.00 -14.80 29.81
CA ASN A 255 15.01 -15.49 28.99
C ASN A 255 15.36 -16.89 29.50
N TYR A 256 14.79 -17.32 30.64
CA TYR A 256 15.10 -18.60 31.25
C TYR A 256 14.16 -19.70 30.77
N VAL A 257 14.71 -20.69 30.06
CA VAL A 257 14.00 -21.92 29.70
C VAL A 257 14.40 -23.03 30.69
N PRO A 258 13.48 -23.50 31.56
CA PRO A 258 13.78 -24.61 32.44
C PRO A 258 14.07 -25.89 31.63
N PRO A 259 15.15 -26.65 31.93
CA PRO A 259 15.41 -27.93 31.27
C PRO A 259 14.27 -28.93 31.52
N LYS A 260 13.90 -29.70 30.49
CA LYS A 260 12.71 -30.58 30.49
C LYS A 260 12.71 -31.67 31.58
N ASP A 261 13.88 -32.05 32.10
CA ASP A 261 14.03 -33.18 33.03
C ASP A 261 14.21 -32.80 34.51
N VAL A 262 14.25 -31.50 34.85
CA VAL A 262 14.30 -31.07 36.26
C VAL A 262 12.90 -30.80 36.79
N LYS A 263 12.39 -31.73 37.62
CA LYS A 263 11.28 -31.45 38.54
C LYS A 263 11.63 -30.18 39.32
N VAL A 264 11.01 -29.06 38.96
CA VAL A 264 11.21 -27.74 39.60
C VAL A 264 10.82 -27.86 41.08
N ARG A 265 11.79 -28.19 41.93
CA ARG A 265 11.67 -28.10 43.39
C ARG A 265 11.53 -26.62 43.73
N GLY A 266 10.31 -26.13 43.86
CA GLY A 266 10.05 -24.72 44.17
C GLY A 266 8.60 -24.27 44.09
N ARG A 267 7.76 -24.86 43.23
CA ARG A 267 6.33 -24.84 43.54
C ARG A 267 6.19 -25.75 44.74
N LYS A 268 5.82 -25.18 45.90
CA LYS A 268 5.30 -25.96 47.03
C LYS A 268 4.34 -26.96 46.37
N ARG A 269 4.70 -28.26 46.37
CA ARG A 269 3.77 -29.33 45.99
C ARG A 269 2.47 -28.92 46.64
N GLN A 270 1.35 -28.85 45.90
CA GLN A 270 0.05 -28.62 46.53
C GLN A 270 0.08 -29.48 47.77
N GLN A 271 0.16 -28.83 48.93
CA GLN A 271 0.34 -29.54 50.17
C GLN A 271 -0.84 -30.48 50.18
N HIS A 272 -0.59 -31.78 50.23
CA HIS A 272 -1.65 -32.77 50.29
C HIS A 272 -2.58 -32.25 51.38
N LYS A 273 -3.74 -31.73 50.96
CA LYS A 273 -4.62 -31.02 51.87
C LYS A 273 -5.02 -32.09 52.87
N ASP A 274 -4.84 -31.81 54.14
CA ASP A 274 -5.28 -32.74 55.17
C ASP A 274 -6.76 -33.03 54.87
N PRO A 275 -7.14 -34.30 54.62
CA PRO A 275 -8.54 -34.64 54.36
C PRO A 275 -9.48 -34.17 55.48
N ASN A 276 -8.93 -33.95 56.68
CA ASN A 276 -9.66 -33.52 57.87
C ASN A 276 -9.67 -31.99 58.07
N ALA A 277 -9.01 -31.22 57.20
CA ALA A 277 -9.03 -29.76 57.29
C ALA A 277 -10.40 -29.20 56.83
N PRO A 278 -10.97 -28.21 57.55
CA PRO A 278 -12.17 -27.51 57.12
C PRO A 278 -12.09 -27.02 55.67
N LYS A 279 -13.17 -27.22 54.92
CA LYS A 279 -13.24 -26.78 53.53
C LYS A 279 -13.26 -25.25 53.51
N ARG A 280 -12.40 -24.66 52.67
CA ARG A 280 -12.33 -23.20 52.48
C ARG A 280 -13.70 -22.59 52.22
N SER A 281 -13.93 -21.39 52.73
CA SER A 281 -15.13 -20.63 52.40
C SER A 281 -15.19 -20.31 50.90
N LEU A 282 -16.41 -20.28 50.38
CA LEU A 282 -16.76 -19.89 49.02
C LEU A 282 -16.97 -18.38 48.96
N SER A 283 -16.53 -17.77 47.86
CA SER A 283 -16.81 -16.36 47.57
C SER A 283 -18.23 -16.18 47.06
N ALA A 284 -18.74 -14.94 47.10
CA ALA A 284 -20.05 -14.58 46.55
C ALA A 284 -20.26 -15.07 45.11
N PHE A 285 -19.22 -14.91 44.27
CA PHE A 285 -19.25 -15.41 42.90
C PHE A 285 -19.40 -16.94 42.81
N PHE A 286 -18.77 -17.70 43.71
CA PHE A 286 -18.89 -19.16 43.71
C PHE A 286 -20.25 -19.64 44.21
N TRP A 287 -20.87 -18.94 45.17
CA TRP A 287 -22.26 -19.17 45.55
C TRP A 287 -23.21 -18.91 44.38
N PHE A 288 -23.05 -17.78 43.69
CA PHE A 288 -23.80 -17.48 42.45
C PHE A 288 -23.61 -18.57 41.38
N CYS A 289 -22.38 -19.00 41.15
CA CYS A 289 -22.10 -20.08 40.18
C CYS A 289 -22.72 -21.41 40.59
N ASN A 290 -22.88 -21.69 41.88
CA ASN A 290 -23.49 -22.93 42.34
C ASN A 290 -24.97 -22.99 41.96
N ASP A 291 -25.68 -21.88 42.14
CA ASP A 291 -27.11 -21.77 41.87
C ASP A 291 -27.43 -21.64 40.37
N GLU A 292 -26.57 -20.94 39.62
CA GLU A 292 -26.83 -20.62 38.21
C GLU A 292 -26.23 -21.62 37.23
N ARG A 293 -25.23 -22.44 37.62
CA ARG A 293 -24.58 -23.40 36.72
C ARG A 293 -25.58 -24.38 36.11
N SER A 294 -26.47 -24.94 36.92
CA SER A 294 -27.48 -25.90 36.45
C SER A 294 -28.45 -25.25 35.47
N LYS A 295 -28.84 -23.98 35.71
CA LYS A 295 -29.71 -23.22 34.81
C LYS A 295 -29.04 -22.92 33.48
N VAL A 296 -27.76 -22.52 33.50
CA VAL A 296 -26.98 -22.28 32.27
C VAL A 296 -26.80 -23.57 31.47
N LYS A 297 -26.56 -24.71 32.14
CA LYS A 297 -26.44 -26.03 31.49
C LYS A 297 -27.77 -26.51 30.91
N ALA A 298 -28.88 -26.31 31.61
CA ALA A 298 -30.21 -26.67 31.13
C ALA A 298 -30.59 -25.86 29.88
N ASN A 299 -30.32 -24.55 29.88
CA ASN A 299 -30.62 -23.68 28.75
C ASN A 299 -29.66 -23.89 27.56
N ASN A 300 -28.45 -24.41 27.81
CA ASN A 300 -27.44 -24.67 26.78
C ASN A 300 -26.79 -26.05 27.02
N PRO A 301 -27.48 -27.16 26.68
CA PRO A 301 -26.98 -28.51 26.93
C PRO A 301 -25.67 -28.81 26.20
N GLU A 302 -25.43 -28.14 25.08
CA GLU A 302 -24.21 -28.25 24.25
C GLU A 302 -22.97 -27.57 24.85
N TYR A 303 -23.13 -26.65 25.82
CA TYR A 303 -21.99 -25.93 26.37
C TYR A 303 -21.08 -26.85 27.19
N THR A 304 -19.78 -26.71 26.94
CA THR A 304 -18.74 -27.34 27.76
C THR A 304 -18.65 -26.65 29.12
N MET A 305 -18.06 -27.31 30.11
CA MET A 305 -17.86 -26.72 31.44
C MET A 305 -17.06 -25.40 31.41
N GLY A 306 -16.17 -25.26 30.42
CA GLY A 306 -15.42 -24.02 30.20
C GLY A 306 -16.32 -22.88 29.69
N ASP A 307 -17.25 -23.18 28.79
CA ASP A 307 -18.15 -22.17 28.20
C ASP A 307 -19.23 -21.73 29.20
N ILE A 308 -19.72 -22.67 30.02
CA ILE A 308 -20.61 -22.35 31.15
C ILE A 308 -19.92 -21.42 32.14
N ALA A 309 -18.64 -21.67 32.45
CA ALA A 309 -17.90 -20.80 33.37
C ALA A 309 -17.71 -19.38 32.81
N LYS A 310 -17.48 -19.23 31.50
CA LYS A 310 -17.39 -17.93 30.84
C LYS A 310 -18.74 -17.19 30.90
N GLU A 311 -19.84 -17.88 30.59
CA GLU A 311 -21.17 -17.28 30.62
C GLU A 311 -21.59 -16.87 32.04
N LEU A 312 -21.29 -17.68 33.05
CA LEU A 312 -21.52 -17.31 34.45
C LEU A 312 -20.68 -16.09 34.88
N GLY A 313 -19.43 -15.99 34.42
CA GLY A 313 -18.60 -14.81 34.64
C GLY A 313 -19.22 -13.54 34.04
N ARG A 314 -19.75 -13.64 32.82
CA ARG A 314 -20.45 -12.54 32.14
C ARG A 314 -21.71 -12.12 32.91
N ARG A 315 -22.54 -13.08 33.32
CA ARG A 315 -23.77 -12.83 34.10
C ARG A 315 -23.47 -12.20 35.45
N TRP A 316 -22.41 -12.64 36.14
CA TRP A 316 -22.00 -12.04 37.40
C TRP A 316 -21.51 -10.59 37.23
N ALA A 317 -20.75 -10.31 36.17
CA ALA A 317 -20.34 -8.93 35.87
C ALA A 317 -21.56 -8.02 35.66
N ALA A 318 -22.56 -8.51 34.92
CA ALA A 318 -23.81 -7.81 34.60
C ALA A 318 -24.88 -7.87 35.71
N ALA A 319 -24.68 -8.62 36.79
CA ALA A 319 -25.68 -8.79 37.85
C ALA A 319 -25.91 -7.47 38.61
N VAL A 320 -27.18 -7.19 38.90
CA VAL A 320 -27.63 -6.03 39.66
C VAL A 320 -27.12 -6.07 41.12
N PRO A 321 -26.92 -4.92 41.78
CA PRO A 321 -26.36 -4.84 43.13
C PRO A 321 -27.13 -5.68 44.17
N GLU A 322 -28.45 -5.79 44.04
CA GLU A 322 -29.31 -6.56 44.96
C GLU A 322 -28.98 -8.06 44.89
N THR A 323 -28.80 -8.57 43.67
CA THR A 323 -28.40 -9.96 43.44
C THR A 323 -27.00 -10.19 44.00
N LYS A 324 -26.05 -9.27 43.79
CA LYS A 324 -24.69 -9.39 44.34
C LYS A 324 -24.71 -9.38 45.87
N TYR A 325 -25.51 -8.51 46.49
CA TYR A 325 -25.65 -8.39 47.93
C TYR A 325 -26.13 -9.70 48.59
N LYS A 326 -27.11 -10.39 47.99
CA LYS A 326 -27.56 -11.72 48.45
C LYS A 326 -26.39 -12.70 48.58
N TYR A 327 -25.57 -12.81 47.54
CA TYR A 327 -24.46 -13.75 47.52
C TYR A 327 -23.25 -13.28 48.35
N GLU A 328 -23.06 -11.98 48.52
CA GLU A 328 -22.09 -11.40 49.45
C GLU A 328 -22.44 -11.75 50.90
N SER A 329 -23.71 -11.65 51.29
CA SER A 329 -24.18 -12.07 52.61
C SER A 329 -23.92 -13.56 52.86
N LEU A 330 -24.23 -14.43 51.88
CA LEU A 330 -23.94 -15.86 51.95
C LEU A 330 -22.43 -16.14 52.07
N SER A 331 -21.61 -15.39 51.33
CA SER A 331 -20.15 -15.50 51.40
C SER A 331 -19.60 -15.11 52.77
N GLU A 332 -20.15 -14.08 53.41
CA GLU A 332 -19.70 -13.64 54.74
C GLU A 332 -20.11 -14.64 55.83
N GLN A 333 -21.33 -15.20 55.74
CA GLN A 333 -21.77 -16.28 56.63
C GLN A 333 -20.87 -17.51 56.49
N ASP A 334 -20.53 -17.88 55.25
CA ASP A 334 -19.65 -19.02 54.99
C ASP A 334 -18.20 -18.79 55.45
N LYS A 335 -17.72 -17.55 55.34
CA LYS A 335 -16.44 -17.12 55.93
C LYS A 335 -16.47 -17.24 57.45
N ALA A 336 -17.54 -16.81 58.12
CA ALA A 336 -17.70 -16.97 59.56
C ALA A 336 -17.77 -18.45 59.97
N ARG A 337 -18.41 -19.31 59.18
CA ARG A 337 -18.35 -20.77 59.37
C ARG A 337 -16.92 -21.29 59.27
N TYR A 338 -16.18 -20.94 58.21
CA TYR A 338 -14.82 -21.41 58.00
C TYR A 338 -13.87 -20.94 59.10
N ASP A 339 -14.01 -19.70 59.57
CA ASP A 339 -13.18 -19.16 60.65
C ASP A 339 -13.45 -19.88 61.99
N ARG A 340 -14.72 -20.23 62.28
CA ARG A 340 -15.08 -21.05 63.45
C ARG A 340 -14.49 -22.45 63.34
N GLU A 341 -14.69 -23.14 62.22
CA GLU A 341 -14.17 -24.50 61.99
C GLU A 341 -12.63 -24.53 62.01
N MET A 342 -11.97 -23.55 61.38
CA MET A 342 -10.51 -23.45 61.41
C MET A 342 -9.97 -23.16 62.81
N THR A 343 -10.70 -22.41 63.63
CA THR A 343 -10.34 -22.16 65.02
C THR A 343 -10.45 -23.45 65.84
N ALA A 344 -11.48 -24.27 65.60
CA ALA A 344 -11.63 -25.58 66.23
C ALA A 344 -10.53 -26.56 65.76
N TYR A 345 -10.27 -26.64 64.45
CA TYR A 345 -9.23 -27.48 63.86
C TYR A 345 -7.81 -27.17 64.37
N LYS A 346 -7.49 -25.89 64.61
CA LYS A 346 -6.21 -25.48 65.20
C LYS A 346 -6.05 -25.89 66.67
N LYS A 347 -7.16 -26.07 67.39
CA LYS A 347 -7.17 -26.46 68.81
C LYS A 347 -7.17 -27.98 68.97
N ASP A 348 -7.94 -28.70 68.15
CA ASP A 348 -8.00 -30.17 68.12
C ASP A 348 -8.39 -30.65 66.71
N PRO A 349 -7.46 -31.25 65.94
CA PRO A 349 -7.73 -31.75 64.59
C PRO A 349 -8.72 -32.93 64.51
N LEU A 350 -8.93 -33.69 65.59
CA LEU A 350 -9.80 -34.88 65.59
C LEU A 350 -11.28 -34.55 65.89
N ALA A 351 -11.55 -33.49 66.66
CA ALA A 351 -12.90 -33.12 67.08
C ALA A 351 -13.82 -32.71 65.90
N LEU A 352 -13.24 -32.25 64.79
CA LEU A 352 -13.99 -31.77 63.62
C LEU A 352 -14.43 -32.89 62.67
N VAL A 353 -13.69 -34.01 62.67
CA VAL A 353 -14.01 -35.19 61.85
C VAL A 353 -15.31 -35.86 62.35
N GLN A 354 -15.55 -35.85 63.66
CA GLN A 354 -16.77 -36.41 64.25
C GLN A 354 -18.01 -35.55 63.96
N GLN A 355 -17.90 -34.22 63.99
CA GLN A 355 -19.01 -33.31 63.65
C GLN A 355 -19.38 -33.36 62.15
N GLN A 356 -18.41 -33.47 61.25
CA GLN A 356 -18.69 -33.58 59.80
C GLN A 356 -19.24 -34.95 59.38
N GLN A 357 -18.93 -36.02 60.12
CA GLN A 357 -19.51 -37.35 59.89
C GLN A 357 -20.95 -37.45 60.38
N GLN A 358 -21.30 -36.80 61.51
CA GLN A 358 -22.68 -36.72 61.99
C GLN A 358 -23.57 -35.89 61.06
N HIS A 359 -23.10 -34.74 60.58
CA HIS A 359 -23.90 -33.90 59.67
C HIS A 359 -24.08 -34.50 58.27
N LYS A 360 -23.25 -35.47 57.87
CA LYS A 360 -23.46 -36.26 56.64
C LYS A 360 -24.48 -37.38 56.85
N ALA A 361 -24.46 -38.04 58.02
CA ALA A 361 -25.42 -39.07 58.37
C ALA A 361 -26.85 -38.52 58.46
N ASP A 362 -27.05 -37.32 59.02
CA ASP A 362 -28.38 -36.68 59.09
C ASP A 362 -28.94 -36.29 57.70
N THR A 363 -28.10 -35.88 56.74
CA THR A 363 -28.58 -35.53 55.38
C THR A 363 -28.82 -36.72 54.46
N ASP A 364 -28.18 -37.85 54.70
CA ASP A 364 -28.40 -39.08 53.93
C ASP A 364 -29.64 -39.85 54.43
N GLU A 365 -30.09 -39.62 55.68
CA GLU A 365 -31.34 -40.17 56.24
C GLU A 365 -32.63 -39.45 55.77
N GLU A 366 -32.54 -38.19 55.31
CA GLU A 366 -33.67 -37.41 54.78
C GLU A 366 -33.89 -37.62 53.26
N LEU A 367 -33.05 -38.44 52.59
CA LEU A 367 -33.15 -38.76 51.16
C LEU A 367 -33.56 -40.22 50.90
N VAL A 368 -34.41 -40.77 51.77
CA VAL A 368 -35.02 -42.11 51.58
C VAL A 368 -36.54 -42.01 51.45
N GLU A 369 -37.03 -41.12 50.59
CA GLU A 369 -38.41 -41.24 50.07
C GLU A 369 -38.52 -40.44 48.76
N TYR A 370 -38.21 -41.08 47.63
CA TYR A 370 -38.82 -40.92 46.30
C TYR A 370 -38.18 -41.98 45.40
N GLU A 371 -38.62 -43.22 45.60
CA GLU A 371 -38.60 -44.27 44.58
C GLU A 371 -39.61 -43.89 43.46
N VAL A 372 -39.49 -44.54 42.28
CA VAL A 372 -40.31 -44.41 41.04
C VAL A 372 -39.75 -43.32 40.08
N ASP A 373 -39.19 -43.59 38.88
CA ASP A 373 -39.33 -44.73 37.98
C ASP A 373 -38.14 -44.86 37.00
N GLU A 374 -37.93 -46.10 36.56
CA GLU A 374 -37.14 -46.50 35.40
C GLU A 374 -37.54 -45.74 34.12
N GLN A 375 -36.57 -45.35 33.29
CA GLN A 375 -36.45 -45.85 31.91
C GLN A 375 -35.32 -45.18 31.12
N TYR A 376 -34.33 -46.02 30.79
CA TYR A 376 -33.71 -46.22 29.47
C TYR A 376 -33.20 -45.04 28.62
N LYS A 377 -31.90 -45.20 28.30
CA LYS A 377 -31.18 -44.99 27.03
C LYS A 377 -30.58 -43.62 26.71
#